data_AF-A0A562SUN2-F1
#
_entry.id   AF-A0A562SUN2-F1
#
_cell.length_a   1.000
_cell.length_b   1.000
_cell.length_c   1.000
_cell.angle_alpha   90.00
_cell.angle_beta   90.00
_cell.angle_gamma   90.00
#
_symmetry.space_group_name_H-M   'P 1'
#
loop_
_entity.id
_entity.type
_entity.pdbx_description
1 polymer ?
#
loop_
_entity_poly.entity_id
_entity_poly.type
_entity_poly.pdbx_seq_one_letter_code
_entity_poly.pdbx_strand_id
1 'polypeptide(L)'
;MKREYWINVKHVDNRLVIFLNGETIWDSGIIHGDPQMDEMIEITQELQAHPEYASELIFEGFNDSYDSKSADDQLNPWHFQYRIFSRVIDAKGNLLKETDLIRPYNERHLSNPNIKAIDNSYQLVLKGDEYKVISNSLVQHFYE
;
A
#
# COMPACT_ATOMS: atom_id res chain seq x y z
N MET A 1 -13.68 3.57 23.58
CA MET A 1 -12.63 2.86 22.82
C MET A 1 -12.57 3.50 21.46
N LYS A 2 -11.37 3.69 20.91
CA LYS A 2 -11.17 4.29 19.58
C LYS A 2 -10.67 3.20 18.64
N ARG A 3 -11.20 3.14 17.43
CA ARG A 3 -10.63 2.30 16.35
C ARG A 3 -9.90 3.20 15.36
N GLU A 4 -8.68 2.82 15.02
CA GLU A 4 -7.85 3.53 14.05
C GLU A 4 -7.46 2.57 12.93
N TYR A 5 -7.26 3.11 11.73
CA TYR A 5 -6.86 2.37 10.54
C TYR A 5 -5.50 2.86 10.07
N TRP A 6 -4.64 1.91 9.74
CA TRP A 6 -3.24 2.17 9.48
C TRP A 6 -2.75 1.35 8.29
N ILE A 7 -1.85 1.95 7.52
CA ILE A 7 -1.02 1.29 6.54
C ILE A 7 0.39 1.22 7.13
N ASN A 8 1.03 0.06 7.02
CA ASN A 8 2.45 -0.06 7.32
C ASN A 8 3.19 -0.54 6.09
N VAL A 9 4.18 0.24 5.67
CA VAL A 9 5.06 -0.08 4.53
C VAL A 9 6.41 -0.53 5.11
N LYS A 10 6.81 -1.75 4.75
CA LYS A 10 8.03 -2.40 5.26
C LYS A 10 9.16 -2.48 4.24
N HIS A 11 8.84 -2.53 2.95
CA HIS A 11 9.83 -2.57 1.88
C HIS A 11 9.31 -1.81 0.68
N VAL A 12 10.20 -1.03 0.07
CA VAL A 12 10.00 -0.36 -1.22
C VAL A 12 11.32 -0.41 -1.97
N ASP A 13 11.32 -1.07 -3.12
CA ASP A 13 12.40 -0.98 -4.12
C ASP A 13 11.77 -0.39 -5.39
N ASN A 14 12.26 0.78 -5.82
CA ASN A 14 11.66 1.77 -6.71
C ASN A 14 10.69 2.75 -6.01
N ARG A 15 9.52 3.03 -6.59
CA ARG A 15 8.57 4.03 -6.09
C ARG A 15 7.20 3.41 -5.87
N LEU A 16 6.64 3.65 -4.70
CA LEU A 16 5.29 3.27 -4.30
C LEU A 16 4.49 4.54 -3.97
N VAL A 17 3.36 4.73 -4.64
CA VAL A 17 2.40 5.81 -4.38
C VAL A 17 1.10 5.21 -3.88
N ILE A 18 0.54 5.80 -2.83
CA ILE A 18 -0.69 5.35 -2.21
C ILE A 18 -1.75 6.44 -2.37
N PHE A 19 -2.90 6.04 -2.92
CA PHE A 19 -4.05 6.91 -3.11
C PHE A 19 -5.21 6.43 -2.27
N LEU A 20 -5.94 7.37 -1.67
CA LEU A 20 -7.21 7.11 -0.99
C LEU A 20 -8.26 8.09 -1.52
N ASN A 21 -9.35 7.54 -2.08
CA ASN A 21 -10.44 8.32 -2.66
C ASN A 21 -9.98 9.31 -3.76
N GLY A 22 -8.95 8.93 -4.52
CA GLY A 22 -8.36 9.75 -5.58
C GLY A 22 -7.30 10.76 -5.11
N GLU A 23 -7.06 10.89 -3.81
CA GLU A 23 -6.02 11.77 -3.26
C GLU A 23 -4.75 10.99 -2.94
N THR A 24 -3.58 11.55 -3.26
CA THR A 24 -2.30 10.97 -2.84
C THR A 24 -2.10 11.20 -1.35
N ILE A 25 -2.13 10.13 -0.56
CA ILE A 25 -1.91 10.19 0.89
C ILE A 25 -0.45 9.92 1.27
N TRP A 26 0.29 9.25 0.39
CA TRP A 26 1.70 8.97 0.61
C TRP A 26 2.44 8.64 -0.70
N ASP A 27 3.69 9.05 -0.80
CA ASP A 27 4.60 8.74 -1.91
C ASP A 27 5.98 8.48 -1.32
N SER A 28 6.54 7.30 -1.62
CA SER A 28 7.87 6.92 -1.14
C SER A 28 9.00 7.78 -1.73
N GLY A 29 8.73 8.46 -2.85
CA GLY A 29 9.78 8.87 -3.76
C GLY A 29 10.50 7.65 -4.37
N ILE A 30 11.59 7.89 -5.07
CA ILE A 30 12.40 6.79 -5.64
C ILE A 30 13.33 6.25 -4.54
N ILE A 31 13.17 4.98 -4.20
CA ILE A 31 13.96 4.24 -3.21
C ILE A 31 14.74 3.13 -3.90
N HIS A 32 15.96 2.86 -3.43
CA HIS A 32 16.85 1.87 -4.03
C HIS A 32 17.39 0.87 -3.01
N GLY A 33 17.55 -0.37 -3.46
CA GLY A 33 18.27 -1.41 -2.72
C GLY A 33 17.41 -2.16 -1.71
N ASP A 34 16.08 -2.06 -1.86
CA ASP A 34 15.10 -2.76 -1.01
C ASP A 34 15.35 -2.59 0.50
N PRO A 35 15.47 -1.36 1.02
CA PRO A 35 15.71 -1.15 2.43
C PRO A 35 14.50 -1.64 3.24
N GLN A 36 14.78 -2.20 4.41
CA GLN A 36 13.74 -2.39 5.41
C GLN A 36 13.31 -1.02 5.95
N MET A 37 12.00 -0.79 5.94
CA MET A 37 11.32 0.42 6.38
C MET A 37 10.34 0.11 7.51
N ASP A 38 9.85 1.14 8.18
CA ASP A 38 8.74 1.03 9.12
C ASP A 38 7.83 2.25 9.04
N GLU A 39 7.40 2.58 7.82
CA GLU A 39 6.55 3.75 7.59
C GLU A 39 5.12 3.42 8.00
N MET A 40 4.54 4.31 8.81
CA MET A 40 3.23 4.15 9.43
C MET A 40 2.33 5.30 8.99
N ILE A 41 1.32 5.00 8.19
CA ILE A 41 0.40 5.99 7.61
C ILE A 41 -0.97 5.78 8.24
N GLU A 42 -1.45 6.76 8.99
CA GLU A 42 -2.79 6.75 9.59
C GLU A 42 -3.81 7.16 8.53
N ILE A 43 -4.90 6.42 8.37
CA ILE A 43 -5.91 6.68 7.33
C ILE A 43 -7.33 6.80 7.89
N THR A 44 -7.50 6.93 9.22
CA THR A 44 -8.84 6.89 9.84
C THR A 44 -9.67 8.09 9.42
N GLN A 45 -9.07 9.28 9.39
CA GLN A 45 -9.80 10.52 9.11
C GLN A 45 -10.30 10.56 7.67
N GLU A 46 -9.46 10.11 6.74
CA GLU A 46 -9.71 10.02 5.31
C GLU A 46 -10.85 9.03 5.02
N LEU A 47 -10.85 7.88 5.71
CA LEU A 47 -11.96 6.92 5.62
C LEU A 47 -13.26 7.49 6.21
N GLN A 48 -13.16 8.25 7.31
CA GLN A 48 -14.29 8.84 8.02
C GLN A 48 -14.82 10.13 7.39
N ALA A 49 -14.14 10.69 6.39
CA ALA A 49 -14.62 11.88 5.69
C ALA A 49 -15.97 11.62 4.99
N HIS A 50 -16.14 10.41 4.46
CA HIS A 50 -17.33 9.99 3.70
C HIS A 50 -17.74 8.53 4.02
N PRO A 51 -18.19 8.23 5.25
CA PRO A 51 -18.47 6.87 5.71
C PRO A 51 -19.64 6.19 4.98
N GLU A 52 -20.50 6.96 4.30
CA GLU A 52 -21.63 6.49 3.51
C GLU A 52 -21.23 5.87 2.15
N TYR A 53 -20.02 6.15 1.66
CA TYR A 53 -19.52 5.64 0.38
C TYR A 53 -18.45 4.57 0.57
N ALA A 54 -18.23 3.76 -0.47
CA ALA A 54 -17.05 2.92 -0.53
C ALA A 54 -15.82 3.81 -0.73
N SER A 55 -14.81 3.60 0.12
CA SER A 55 -13.50 4.21 -0.06
C SER A 55 -12.63 3.35 -0.96
N GLU A 56 -11.98 3.98 -1.94
CA GLU A 56 -11.04 3.32 -2.83
C GLU A 56 -9.61 3.58 -2.35
N LEU A 57 -8.86 2.52 -2.06
CA LEU A 57 -7.46 2.59 -1.67
C LEU A 57 -6.60 1.89 -2.72
N ILE A 58 -5.69 2.62 -3.35
CA ILE A 58 -4.86 2.15 -4.46
C ILE A 58 -3.38 2.22 -4.05
N PHE A 59 -2.64 1.17 -4.39
CA PHE A 59 -1.19 1.09 -4.29
C PHE A 59 -0.62 0.94 -5.70
N GLU A 60 0.05 1.99 -6.17
CA GLU A 60 0.74 2.00 -7.45
C GLU A 60 2.25 1.91 -7.23
N GLY A 61 2.85 0.81 -7.69
CA GLY A 61 4.30 0.64 -7.68
C GLY A 61 4.86 0.77 -9.08
N PHE A 62 5.93 1.53 -9.23
CA PHE A 62 6.62 1.79 -10.50
C PHE A 62 7.98 1.11 -10.47
N ASN A 63 8.40 0.48 -11.57
CA ASN A 63 9.70 -0.16 -11.70
C ASN A 63 10.65 0.73 -12.54
N ASP A 64 10.96 1.92 -12.05
CA ASP A 64 11.70 2.94 -12.80
C ASP A 64 13.12 2.46 -13.18
N SER A 65 13.61 2.82 -14.37
CA SER A 65 14.93 2.38 -14.84
C SER A 65 16.09 2.88 -13.97
N TYR A 66 17.03 2.00 -13.67
CA TYR A 66 18.18 2.27 -12.79
C TYR A 66 19.46 2.72 -13.51
N ASP A 67 19.57 2.60 -14.85
CA ASP A 67 20.82 2.90 -15.55
C ASP A 67 20.65 3.81 -16.79
N SER A 68 21.52 4.81 -16.89
CA SER A 68 21.70 5.70 -18.05
C SER A 68 22.24 4.99 -19.29
N LYS A 69 22.58 3.70 -19.16
CA LYS A 69 23.05 2.84 -20.24
C LYS A 69 21.91 1.93 -20.68
N SER A 70 21.06 2.49 -21.53
CA SER A 70 20.01 1.85 -22.31
C SER A 70 20.51 0.61 -23.06
N ALA A 71 20.48 -0.53 -22.38
CA ALA A 71 20.31 -1.82 -23.05
C ALA A 71 18.86 -2.24 -22.80
N ASP A 72 18.08 -2.32 -23.86
CA ASP A 72 16.63 -2.64 -23.87
C ASP A 72 16.29 -4.02 -23.29
N ASP A 73 17.30 -4.77 -22.82
CA ASP A 73 17.24 -6.18 -22.45
C ASP A 73 17.41 -6.41 -20.93
N GLN A 74 17.55 -5.37 -20.11
CA GLN A 74 17.83 -5.52 -18.68
C GLN A 74 16.55 -5.52 -17.83
N LEU A 75 16.28 -6.66 -17.18
CA LEU A 75 15.26 -6.75 -16.14
C LEU A 75 15.68 -6.00 -14.89
N ASN A 76 14.68 -5.42 -14.24
CA ASN A 76 14.86 -4.54 -13.11
C ASN A 76 14.09 -5.05 -11.89
N PRO A 77 14.74 -5.22 -10.72
CA PRO A 77 14.07 -5.70 -9.54
C PRO A 77 13.12 -4.67 -8.95
N TRP A 78 12.02 -5.14 -8.38
CA TRP A 78 11.14 -4.37 -7.52
C TRP A 78 10.62 -5.22 -6.38
N HIS A 79 10.27 -4.57 -5.28
CA HIS A 79 9.70 -5.21 -4.10
C HIS A 79 8.86 -4.18 -3.34
N PHE A 80 7.59 -4.51 -3.10
CA PHE A 80 6.69 -3.67 -2.31
C PHE A 80 6.06 -4.53 -1.23
N GLN A 81 6.37 -4.25 0.03
CA GLN A 81 5.76 -4.91 1.17
C GLN A 81 4.98 -3.91 2.00
N TYR A 82 3.68 -4.15 2.14
CA TYR A 82 2.81 -3.36 3.00
C TYR A 82 1.72 -4.20 3.65
N ARG A 83 1.04 -3.64 4.64
CA ARG A 83 -0.20 -4.20 5.20
C ARG A 83 -1.15 -3.09 5.59
N ILE A 84 -2.43 -3.42 5.66
CA ILE A 84 -3.47 -2.53 6.17
C ILE A 84 -4.12 -3.22 7.35
N PHE A 85 -4.28 -2.50 8.45
CA PHE A 85 -4.77 -3.06 9.70
C PHE A 85 -5.50 -2.01 10.52
N SER A 86 -6.24 -2.50 11.51
CA SER A 86 -6.92 -1.66 12.49
C SER A 86 -6.34 -1.87 13.87
N ARG A 87 -6.33 -0.79 14.66
CA ARG A 87 -5.96 -0.79 16.08
C ARG A 87 -7.17 -0.39 16.91
N VAL A 88 -7.43 -1.12 17.99
CA VAL A 88 -8.42 -0.72 19.01
C VAL A 88 -7.66 -0.22 20.22
N ILE A 89 -7.92 1.02 20.60
CA ILE A 89 -7.25 1.72 21.68
C ILE A 89 -8.26 2.05 22.79
N ASP A 90 -7.85 1.88 24.04
CA ASP A 90 -8.66 2.24 25.21
C ASP A 90 -8.71 3.77 25.44
N ALA A 91 -9.47 4.21 26.45
CA ALA A 91 -9.57 5.64 26.78
C ALA A 91 -8.27 6.25 27.34
N LYS A 92 -7.29 5.41 27.70
CA LYS A 92 -5.98 5.80 28.25
C LYS A 92 -4.88 5.79 27.19
N GLY A 93 -5.18 5.39 25.95
CA GLY A 93 -4.21 5.29 24.87
C GLY A 93 -3.52 3.92 24.74
N ASN A 94 -3.92 2.90 25.53
CA ASN A 94 -3.32 1.57 25.42
C ASN A 94 -3.88 0.81 24.22
N LEU A 95 -2.99 0.21 23.43
CA LEU A 95 -3.37 -0.73 22.37
C LEU A 95 -3.98 -1.99 22.99
N LEU A 96 -5.26 -2.24 22.72
CA LEU A 96 -5.97 -3.44 23.16
C LEU A 96 -5.92 -4.57 22.13
N LYS A 97 -6.00 -4.20 20.84
CA LYS A 97 -6.07 -5.19 19.75
C LYS A 97 -5.54 -4.59 18.46
N GLU A 98 -4.82 -5.40 17.70
CA GLU A 98 -4.48 -5.14 16.30
C GLU A 98 -5.13 -6.23 15.42
N THR A 99 -5.64 -5.87 14.25
CA THR A 99 -6.27 -6.82 13.33
C THR A 99 -6.01 -6.40 11.90
N ASP A 100 -5.36 -7.28 11.12
CA ASP A 100 -5.10 -7.02 9.71
C ASP A 100 -6.37 -7.11 8.87
N LEU A 101 -6.51 -6.16 7.96
CA LEU A 101 -7.51 -6.14 6.92
C LEU A 101 -6.94 -6.72 5.63
N ILE A 102 -5.69 -6.37 5.29
CA ILE A 102 -5.00 -6.77 4.06
C ILE A 102 -3.55 -7.11 4.38
N ARG A 103 -3.10 -8.25 3.86
CA ARG A 103 -1.70 -8.69 3.79
C ARG A 103 -1.45 -9.13 2.35
N PRO A 104 -0.94 -8.25 1.47
CA PRO A 104 -0.69 -8.59 0.07
C PRO A 104 0.46 -9.59 -0.03
N TYR A 105 0.64 -10.12 -1.24
CA TYR A 105 1.82 -10.88 -1.61
C TYR A 105 3.04 -9.96 -1.62
N ASN A 106 4.11 -10.37 -0.94
CA ASN A 106 5.28 -9.52 -0.62
C ASN A 106 6.58 -10.19 -1.05
N GLU A 107 6.65 -10.64 -2.30
CA GLU A 107 7.89 -11.22 -2.84
C GLU A 107 8.61 -10.21 -3.73
N ARG A 108 9.92 -10.38 -3.82
CA ARG A 108 10.76 -9.60 -4.72
C ARG A 108 10.62 -10.17 -6.12
N HIS A 109 10.41 -9.29 -7.10
CA HIS A 109 10.19 -9.67 -8.48
C HIS A 109 11.14 -8.97 -9.43
N LEU A 110 11.19 -9.45 -10.67
CA LEU A 110 11.86 -8.84 -11.79
C LEU A 110 10.81 -8.49 -12.84
N SER A 111 10.93 -7.32 -13.46
CA SER A 111 10.13 -6.96 -14.63
C SER A 111 10.89 -5.96 -15.50
N ASN A 112 10.33 -5.63 -16.66
CA ASN A 112 10.90 -4.58 -17.52
C ASN A 112 10.93 -3.25 -16.76
N PRO A 113 11.96 -2.41 -16.99
CA PRO A 113 12.02 -1.08 -16.39
C PRO A 113 10.95 -0.16 -17.00
N ASN A 114 10.66 0.94 -16.30
CA ASN A 114 9.72 2.00 -16.71
C ASN A 114 8.28 1.50 -16.95
N ILE A 115 7.88 0.44 -16.25
CA ILE A 115 6.50 -0.04 -16.21
C ILE A 115 5.88 0.24 -14.84
N LYS A 116 4.55 0.25 -14.79
CA LYS A 116 3.83 0.08 -13.52
C LYS A 116 3.97 -1.39 -13.11
N ALA A 117 4.67 -1.66 -12.01
CA ALA A 117 4.89 -3.01 -11.48
C ALA A 117 3.67 -3.55 -10.74
N ILE A 118 3.01 -2.72 -9.92
CA ILE A 118 1.77 -3.10 -9.24
C ILE A 118 0.70 -2.01 -9.36
N ASP A 119 -0.55 -2.44 -9.44
CA ASP A 119 -1.76 -1.60 -9.39
C ASP A 119 -2.81 -2.33 -8.56
N ASN A 120 -2.63 -2.28 -7.23
CA ASN A 120 -3.51 -2.97 -6.31
C ASN A 120 -4.56 -1.99 -5.76
N SER A 121 -5.83 -2.22 -6.08
CA SER A 121 -6.97 -1.44 -5.57
C SER A 121 -7.82 -2.26 -4.59
N TYR A 122 -8.27 -1.63 -3.52
CA TYR A 122 -9.14 -2.19 -2.51
C TYR A 122 -10.33 -1.26 -2.25
N GLN A 123 -11.52 -1.83 -2.19
CA GLN A 123 -12.76 -1.11 -1.87
C GLN A 123 -13.13 -1.38 -0.41
N LEU A 124 -13.07 -0.35 0.42
CA LEU A 124 -13.38 -0.40 1.85
C LEU A 124 -14.75 0.21 2.13
N VAL A 125 -15.59 -0.49 2.90
CA VAL A 125 -16.92 0.02 3.30
C VAL A 125 -17.08 -0.12 4.80
N LEU A 126 -17.65 0.91 5.43
CA LEU A 126 -18.08 0.85 6.83
C LEU A 126 -19.27 -0.11 6.97
N LYS A 127 -19.09 -1.20 7.74
CA LYS A 127 -20.13 -2.19 8.05
C LYS A 127 -20.26 -2.33 9.56
N GLY A 128 -21.34 -1.79 10.12
CA GLY A 128 -21.43 -1.60 11.57
C GLY A 128 -20.42 -0.55 12.00
N ASP A 129 -19.56 -0.89 12.96
CA ASP A 129 -18.52 0.02 13.49
C ASP A 129 -17.11 -0.28 12.94
N GLU A 130 -17.00 -1.00 11.81
CA GLU A 130 -15.71 -1.32 11.21
C GLU A 130 -15.70 -1.25 9.67
N TYR A 131 -14.64 -0.66 9.11
CA TYR A 131 -14.32 -0.76 7.69
C TYR A 131 -13.89 -2.19 7.35
N LYS A 132 -14.43 -2.71 6.26
CA LYS A 132 -14.12 -4.01 5.67
C LYS A 132 -13.78 -3.85 4.21
N VAL A 133 -12.85 -4.67 3.75
CA VAL A 133 -12.59 -4.82 2.31
C VAL A 133 -13.71 -5.66 1.72
N ILE A 134 -14.44 -5.10 0.75
CA ILE A 134 -15.57 -5.78 0.09
C ILE A 134 -15.24 -6.22 -1.33
N SER A 135 -14.21 -5.63 -1.93
CA SER A 135 -13.70 -5.98 -3.26
C SER A 135 -12.23 -5.60 -3.36
N ASN A 136 -11.51 -6.26 -4.25
CA ASN A 136 -10.15 -5.90 -4.64
C ASN A 136 -9.93 -6.14 -6.14
N SER A 137 -8.93 -5.46 -6.69
CA SER A 137 -8.36 -5.69 -8.00
C SER A 137 -6.85 -5.67 -7.83
N LEU A 138 -6.20 -6.82 -7.98
CA LEU A 138 -4.76 -6.96 -7.76
C LEU A 138 -4.09 -7.20 -9.11
N VAL A 139 -3.31 -6.23 -9.56
CA VAL A 139 -2.53 -6.33 -10.79
C VAL A 139 -1.06 -6.28 -10.43
N GLN A 140 -0.32 -7.29 -10.86
CA GLN A 140 1.14 -7.35 -10.73
C GLN A 140 1.73 -7.76 -12.07
N HIS A 141 2.72 -7.01 -12.53
CA HIS A 141 3.40 -7.24 -13.79
C HIS A 141 4.70 -7.98 -13.52
N PHE A 142 4.69 -9.28 -13.79
CA PHE A 142 5.87 -10.14 -13.74
C PHE A 142 6.51 -10.24 -15.12
N TYR A 143 7.80 -10.55 -15.14
CA TYR A 143 8.44 -11.10 -16.32
C TYR A 143 7.93 -12.54 -16.59
N GLU A 144 7.67 -12.90 -17.85
CA GLU A 144 7.36 -14.27 -18.29
C GLU A 144 8.63 -15.10 -18.54
#